data_AF-A0A1M3PNS4-F1
#
_entry.id   AF-A0A1M3PNS4-F1
#
_cell.length_a   1.000
_cell.length_b   1.000
_cell.length_c   1.000
_cell.angle_alpha   90.00
_cell.angle_beta   90.00
_cell.angle_gamma   90.00
#
_symmetry.space_group_name_H-M   'P 1'
#
loop_
_entity.id
_entity.type
_entity.pdbx_description
1 polymer ?
#
loop_
_entity_poly.entity_id
_entity_poly.type
_entity_poly.pdbx_seq_one_letter_code
_entity_poly.pdbx_strand_id
1 'polypeptide(L)'
;MFAETGYSGATMDMVAIEAGLSKPTLYQYFESKEALFSAMMIGERDQMLEFFQHPSGKGMVADLHGFAWDYADTVMRPDLLSLARLIIGEVQRFPEIGRAYQESGPDRLLRGIMDYLEGRRGAGELVFDDAELAAQDLWGLILSAPRTQALYMPDSPPSRSGIARYLNNGLRIFLKAYSTQPEADLAKLEALITAHSLQQVEHDD
;
A
#
# COMPACT_ATOMS: atom_id res chain seq x y z
N MET A 1 -8.38 9.02 16.95
CA MET A 1 -9.44 8.28 17.66
C MET A 1 -9.40 6.74 17.55
N PHE A 2 -9.74 6.09 16.40
CA PHE A 2 -9.71 4.61 16.33
C PHE A 2 -8.34 4.02 16.71
N ALA A 3 -7.27 4.64 16.23
CA ALA A 3 -5.89 4.27 16.58
C ALA A 3 -5.56 4.46 18.08
N GLU A 4 -6.22 5.38 18.78
CA GLU A 4 -5.94 5.73 20.19
C GLU A 4 -6.81 4.96 21.18
N THR A 5 -8.06 4.64 20.80
CA THR A 5 -9.06 4.04 21.70
C THR A 5 -9.45 2.61 21.32
N GLY A 6 -8.94 2.09 20.19
CA GLY A 6 -9.29 0.78 19.68
C GLY A 6 -10.70 0.75 19.05
N TYR A 7 -11.03 -0.34 18.33
CA TYR A 7 -12.34 -0.46 17.67
C TYR A 7 -13.47 -0.46 18.69
N SER A 8 -13.31 -1.25 19.76
CA SER A 8 -14.31 -1.40 20.81
C SER A 8 -14.50 -0.13 21.66
N GLY A 9 -13.43 0.63 21.89
CA GLY A 9 -13.48 1.88 22.66
C GLY A 9 -13.99 3.08 21.87
N ALA A 10 -13.84 3.07 20.54
CA ALA A 10 -14.40 4.08 19.66
C ALA A 10 -15.93 3.94 19.54
N THR A 11 -16.64 5.04 19.68
CA THR A 11 -18.10 5.12 19.48
C THR A 11 -18.43 6.16 18.41
N MET A 12 -19.55 6.00 17.71
CA MET A 12 -20.03 7.00 16.74
C MET A 12 -20.23 8.39 17.36
N ASP A 13 -20.51 8.46 18.68
CA ASP A 13 -20.59 9.73 19.41
C ASP A 13 -19.24 10.42 19.50
N MET A 14 -18.19 9.67 19.85
CA MET A 14 -16.83 10.20 19.89
C MET A 14 -16.38 10.66 18.49
N VAL A 15 -16.81 9.97 17.43
CA VAL A 15 -16.46 10.35 16.05
C VAL A 15 -17.12 11.66 15.69
N ALA A 16 -18.42 11.79 15.97
CA ALA A 16 -19.18 12.99 15.65
C ALA A 16 -18.58 14.22 16.35
N ILE A 17 -18.24 14.08 17.64
CA ILE A 17 -17.61 15.14 18.44
C ILE A 17 -16.27 15.57 17.82
N GLU A 18 -15.40 14.61 17.51
CA GLU A 18 -14.07 14.90 16.94
C GLU A 18 -14.16 15.53 15.54
N ALA A 19 -15.11 15.07 14.72
CA ALA A 19 -15.34 15.59 13.37
C ALA A 19 -16.10 16.94 13.35
N GLY A 20 -16.50 17.48 14.51
CA GLY A 20 -17.34 18.68 14.59
C GLY A 20 -18.74 18.51 13.99
N LEU A 21 -19.23 17.27 13.89
CA LEU A 21 -20.54 16.92 13.33
C LEU A 21 -21.52 16.55 14.44
N SER A 22 -22.82 16.71 14.16
CA SER A 22 -23.84 16.12 15.03
C SER A 22 -23.93 14.60 14.79
N LYS A 23 -24.26 13.82 15.82
CA LYS A 23 -24.47 12.36 15.67
C LYS A 23 -25.47 12.04 14.53
N PRO A 24 -26.67 12.66 14.44
CA PRO A 24 -27.57 12.44 13.30
C PRO A 24 -26.94 12.74 11.94
N THR A 25 -26.13 13.80 11.84
CA THR A 25 -25.41 14.14 10.61
C THR A 25 -24.38 13.08 10.25
N LEU A 26 -23.61 12.55 11.22
CA LEU A 26 -22.66 11.48 10.95
C LEU A 26 -23.36 10.19 10.45
N TYR A 27 -24.51 9.85 11.02
CA TYR A 27 -25.31 8.70 10.57
C TYR A 27 -25.96 8.87 9.18
N GLN A 28 -26.05 10.10 8.65
CA GLN A 28 -26.46 10.32 7.25
C GLN A 28 -25.37 9.88 6.26
N TYR A 29 -24.10 9.91 6.67
CA TYR A 29 -22.97 9.49 5.84
C TYR A 29 -22.58 8.04 6.10
N PHE A 30 -22.69 7.58 7.35
CA PHE A 30 -22.27 6.24 7.76
C PHE A 30 -23.31 5.60 8.68
N GLU A 31 -24.01 4.60 8.15
CA GLU A 31 -25.10 3.91 8.86
C GLU A 31 -24.63 3.18 10.14
N SER A 32 -23.33 2.91 10.24
CA SER A 32 -22.73 2.26 11.41
C SER A 32 -21.24 2.60 11.58
N LYS A 33 -20.67 2.19 12.71
CA LYS A 33 -19.23 2.32 12.98
C LYS A 33 -18.41 1.48 11.99
N GLU A 34 -18.95 0.34 11.57
CA GLU A 34 -18.40 -0.55 10.55
C GLU A 34 -18.41 0.14 9.16
N ALA A 35 -19.49 0.85 8.81
CA ALA A 35 -19.60 1.59 7.56
C ALA A 35 -18.61 2.76 7.50
N LEU A 36 -18.49 3.51 8.60
CA LEU A 36 -17.48 4.56 8.76
C LEU A 36 -16.06 4.00 8.61
N PHE A 37 -15.77 2.89 9.31
CA PHE A 37 -14.49 2.23 9.26
C PHE A 37 -14.14 1.77 7.84
N SER A 38 -15.12 1.17 7.15
CA SER A 38 -14.97 0.74 5.76
C SER A 38 -14.71 1.93 4.83
N ALA A 39 -15.41 3.05 5.02
CA ALA A 39 -15.22 4.25 4.21
C ALA A 39 -13.85 4.91 4.40
N MET A 40 -13.29 4.87 5.61
CA MET A 40 -11.92 5.32 5.87
C MET A 40 -10.90 4.50 5.07
N MET A 41 -11.15 3.20 4.87
CA MET A 41 -10.27 2.34 4.06
C MET A 41 -10.37 2.61 2.55
N ILE A 42 -11.51 3.15 2.07
CA ILE A 42 -11.73 3.40 0.65
C ILE A 42 -10.86 4.55 0.13
N GLY A 43 -10.75 5.65 0.87
CA GLY A 43 -10.04 6.87 0.42
C GLY A 43 -8.54 6.67 0.24
N GLU A 44 -7.89 5.98 1.17
CA GLU A 44 -6.43 5.75 1.14
C GLU A 44 -6.01 4.79 0.01
N ARG A 45 -6.89 3.86 -0.36
CA ARG A 45 -6.65 2.92 -1.47
C ARG A 45 -6.69 3.60 -2.83
N ASP A 46 -7.59 4.56 -3.03
CA ASP A 46 -7.73 5.25 -4.32
C ASP A 46 -6.48 6.05 -4.68
N GLN A 47 -5.76 6.56 -3.67
CA GLN A 47 -4.46 7.21 -3.85
C GLN A 47 -3.38 6.21 -4.33
N MET A 48 -3.24 5.05 -3.69
CA MET A 48 -2.23 4.04 -4.08
C MET A 48 -2.42 3.48 -5.50
N LEU A 49 -3.67 3.46 -5.99
CA LEU A 49 -4.00 2.93 -7.33
C LEU A 49 -3.77 3.95 -8.46
N GLU A 50 -3.46 5.21 -8.14
CA GLU A 50 -3.34 6.28 -9.13
C GLU A 50 -2.25 5.97 -10.17
N PHE A 51 -1.12 5.37 -9.78
CA PHE A 51 -0.02 5.01 -10.70
C PHE A 51 -0.38 3.92 -11.72
N PHE A 52 -1.30 3.01 -11.37
CA PHE A 52 -1.75 1.97 -12.29
C PHE A 52 -2.90 2.43 -13.17
N GLN A 53 -3.75 3.31 -12.66
CA GLN A 53 -4.85 3.93 -13.41
C GLN A 53 -4.34 5.02 -14.36
N HIS A 54 -3.28 5.72 -13.98
CA HIS A 54 -2.66 6.80 -14.75
C HIS A 54 -1.14 6.59 -14.81
N PRO A 55 -0.64 5.67 -15.66
CA PRO A 55 0.78 5.44 -15.84
C PRO A 55 1.52 6.75 -16.16
N SER A 56 2.72 6.92 -15.62
CA SER A 56 3.46 8.20 -15.65
C SER A 56 3.92 8.63 -17.05
N GLY A 57 3.79 7.75 -18.05
CA GLY A 57 4.35 7.92 -19.39
C GLY A 57 5.87 7.78 -19.45
N LYS A 58 6.55 7.51 -18.31
CA LYS A 58 8.01 7.35 -18.21
C LYS A 58 8.47 5.90 -18.39
N GLY A 59 7.52 4.97 -18.60
CA GLY A 59 7.76 3.56 -18.87
C GLY A 59 7.65 2.66 -17.64
N MET A 60 7.56 1.35 -17.89
CA MET A 60 7.21 0.35 -16.89
C MET A 60 8.04 0.40 -15.60
N VAL A 61 9.36 0.57 -15.73
CA VAL A 61 10.27 0.59 -14.58
C VAL A 61 10.03 1.79 -13.67
N ALA A 62 9.72 2.95 -14.25
CA ALA A 62 9.41 4.15 -13.48
C ALA A 62 8.07 4.02 -12.75
N ASP A 63 7.07 3.41 -13.41
CA ASP A 63 5.76 3.17 -12.83
C ASP A 63 5.84 2.15 -11.67
N LEU A 64 6.56 1.04 -11.84
CA LEU A 64 6.79 0.05 -10.79
C LEU A 64 7.55 0.64 -9.59
N HIS A 65 8.57 1.47 -9.85
CA HIS A 65 9.34 2.14 -8.80
C HIS A 65 8.48 3.19 -8.06
N GLY A 66 7.70 3.99 -8.79
CA GLY A 66 6.78 4.97 -8.21
C GLY A 66 5.74 4.31 -7.32
N PHE A 67 5.08 3.27 -7.84
CA PHE A 67 4.13 2.46 -7.07
C PHE A 67 4.76 1.89 -5.78
N ALA A 68 5.98 1.33 -5.86
CA ALA A 68 6.62 0.71 -4.71
C ALA A 68 6.85 1.71 -3.56
N TRP A 69 7.23 2.95 -3.88
CA TRP A 69 7.40 4.02 -2.89
C TRP A 69 6.07 4.54 -2.36
N ASP A 70 5.09 4.79 -3.24
CA ASP A 70 3.77 5.29 -2.82
C ASP A 70 3.03 4.28 -1.93
N TYR A 71 3.10 3.00 -2.29
CA TYR A 71 2.63 1.91 -1.45
C TYR A 71 3.30 1.93 -0.08
N ALA A 72 4.64 2.04 -0.03
CA ALA A 72 5.39 2.07 1.22
C ALA A 72 5.06 3.30 2.08
N ASP A 73 5.08 4.50 1.51
CA ASP A 73 4.80 5.74 2.23
C ASP A 73 3.37 5.75 2.78
N THR A 74 2.42 5.11 2.09
CA THR A 74 1.05 4.97 2.56
C THR A 74 0.92 3.91 3.65
N VAL A 75 1.25 2.63 3.39
CA VAL A 75 0.97 1.56 4.37
C VAL A 75 1.88 1.56 5.61
N MET A 76 2.99 2.30 5.57
CA MET A 76 3.88 2.49 6.72
C MET A 76 3.49 3.69 7.59
N ARG A 77 2.44 4.44 7.22
CA ARG A 77 1.94 5.58 8.01
C ARG A 77 1.49 5.10 9.40
N PRO A 78 1.83 5.80 10.49
CA PRO A 78 1.57 5.32 11.85
C PRO A 78 0.10 5.01 12.16
N ASP A 79 -0.83 5.79 11.61
CA ASP A 79 -2.27 5.60 11.72
C ASP A 79 -2.74 4.33 11.00
N LEU A 80 -2.25 4.07 9.78
CA LEU A 80 -2.59 2.85 9.01
C LEU A 80 -1.99 1.58 9.60
N LEU A 81 -0.79 1.65 10.15
CA LEU A 81 -0.21 0.53 10.93
C LEU A 81 -1.01 0.27 12.21
N SER A 82 -1.43 1.33 12.91
CA SER A 82 -2.26 1.21 14.12
C SER A 82 -3.63 0.61 13.80
N LEU A 83 -4.22 1.02 12.69
CA LEU A 83 -5.47 0.48 12.17
C LEU A 83 -5.35 -1.01 11.84
N ALA A 84 -4.28 -1.40 11.14
CA ALA A 84 -4.02 -2.80 10.82
C ALA A 84 -3.88 -3.66 12.09
N ARG A 85 -3.18 -3.19 13.12
CA ARG A 85 -3.07 -3.91 14.41
C ARG A 85 -4.42 -4.08 15.10
N LEU A 86 -5.24 -3.03 15.09
CA LEU A 86 -6.60 -3.07 15.63
C LEU A 86 -7.46 -4.11 14.90
N ILE A 87 -7.40 -4.16 13.58
CA ILE A 87 -8.14 -5.16 12.78
C ILE A 87 -7.66 -6.56 13.15
N ILE A 88 -6.34 -6.79 13.15
CA ILE A 88 -5.75 -8.09 13.49
C ILE A 88 -6.15 -8.53 14.91
N GLY A 89 -6.21 -7.61 15.87
CA GLY A 89 -6.61 -7.90 17.25
C GLY A 89 -8.10 -8.25 17.42
N GLU A 90 -8.98 -7.69 16.57
CA GLU A 90 -10.43 -7.83 16.71
C GLU A 90 -11.05 -8.85 15.75
N VAL A 91 -10.35 -9.26 14.69
CA VAL A 91 -10.90 -10.10 13.61
C VAL A 91 -11.42 -11.46 14.09
N GLN A 92 -10.88 -12.02 15.17
CA GLN A 92 -11.39 -13.27 15.73
C GLN A 92 -12.79 -13.10 16.35
N ARG A 93 -13.09 -11.91 16.87
CA ARG A 93 -14.38 -11.59 17.50
C ARG A 93 -15.37 -10.98 16.50
N PHE A 94 -14.86 -10.20 15.55
CA PHE A 94 -15.63 -9.49 14.52
C PHE A 94 -15.05 -9.78 13.12
N PRO A 95 -15.27 -10.99 12.55
CA PRO A 95 -14.68 -11.38 11.27
C PRO A 95 -15.09 -10.49 10.09
N GLU A 96 -16.23 -9.82 10.18
CA GLU A 96 -16.73 -8.86 9.19
C GLU A 96 -15.79 -7.67 8.98
N ILE A 97 -15.06 -7.23 10.01
CA ILE A 97 -14.10 -6.12 9.89
C ILE A 97 -12.93 -6.54 9.00
N GLY A 98 -12.42 -7.77 9.20
CA GLY A 98 -11.35 -8.33 8.37
C GLY A 98 -11.78 -8.49 6.91
N ARG A 99 -13.00 -9.00 6.67
CA ARG A 99 -13.55 -9.11 5.30
C ARG A 99 -13.71 -7.74 4.63
N ALA A 100 -14.31 -6.78 5.31
CA ALA A 100 -14.49 -5.44 4.79
C ALA A 100 -13.15 -4.76 4.48
N TYR A 101 -12.16 -4.92 5.35
CA TYR A 101 -10.79 -4.44 5.09
C TYR A 101 -10.19 -5.10 3.85
N GLN A 102 -10.23 -6.44 3.77
CA GLN A 102 -9.68 -7.22 2.66
C GLN A 102 -10.32 -6.84 1.31
N GLU A 103 -11.65 -6.79 1.25
CA GLU A 103 -12.41 -6.53 0.03
C GLU A 103 -12.27 -5.07 -0.47
N SER A 104 -12.14 -4.11 0.46
CA SER A 104 -12.09 -2.68 0.14
C SER A 104 -10.69 -2.14 -0.14
N GLY A 105 -9.65 -2.80 0.38
CA GLY A 105 -8.25 -2.39 0.22
C GLY A 105 -7.44 -3.45 -0.54
N PRO A 106 -6.88 -4.47 0.13
CA PRO A 106 -5.97 -5.45 -0.46
C PRO A 106 -6.42 -6.08 -1.78
N ASP A 107 -7.67 -6.56 -1.86
CA ASP A 107 -8.16 -7.24 -3.07
C ASP A 107 -8.33 -6.28 -4.26
N ARG A 108 -8.59 -5.00 -3.99
CA ARG A 108 -8.66 -3.97 -5.04
C ARG A 108 -7.26 -3.57 -5.50
N LEU A 109 -6.31 -3.45 -4.57
CA LEU A 109 -4.93 -3.15 -4.89
C LEU A 109 -4.31 -4.27 -5.74
N LEU A 110 -4.52 -5.53 -5.34
CA LEU A 110 -4.06 -6.69 -6.08
C LEU A 110 -4.60 -6.70 -7.51
N ARG A 111 -5.92 -6.46 -7.69
CA ARG A 111 -6.53 -6.34 -9.02
C ARG A 111 -5.90 -5.24 -9.86
N GLY A 112 -5.64 -4.07 -9.28
CA GLY A 112 -4.97 -2.97 -9.99
C GLY A 112 -3.55 -3.34 -10.44
N ILE A 113 -2.79 -4.06 -9.59
CA ILE A 113 -1.47 -4.59 -9.97
C ILE A 113 -1.64 -5.59 -11.13
N MET A 114 -2.55 -6.55 -11.02
CA MET A 114 -2.79 -7.56 -12.07
C MET A 114 -3.15 -6.91 -13.42
N ASP A 115 -4.09 -5.96 -13.42
CA ASP A 115 -4.52 -5.25 -14.63
C ASP A 115 -3.35 -4.51 -15.30
N TYR A 116 -2.50 -3.86 -14.48
CA TYR A 116 -1.31 -3.19 -14.97
C TYR A 116 -0.30 -4.17 -15.58
N LEU A 117 0.02 -5.25 -14.86
CA LEU A 117 0.97 -6.27 -15.33
C LEU A 117 0.48 -6.95 -16.62
N GLU A 118 -0.82 -7.23 -16.74
CA GLU A 118 -1.42 -7.76 -17.97
C GLU A 118 -1.29 -6.78 -19.13
N GLY A 119 -1.48 -5.48 -18.89
CA GLY A 119 -1.22 -4.44 -19.89
C GLY A 119 0.24 -4.45 -20.38
N ARG A 120 1.21 -4.61 -19.46
CA ARG A 120 2.64 -4.70 -19.80
C ARG A 120 2.99 -6.01 -20.53
N ARG A 121 2.35 -7.13 -20.17
CA ARG A 121 2.49 -8.40 -20.90
C ARG A 121 1.95 -8.29 -22.32
N GLY A 122 0.79 -7.66 -22.50
CA GLY A 122 0.22 -7.38 -23.83
C GLY A 122 1.10 -6.48 -24.70
N ALA A 123 1.90 -5.60 -24.08
CA ALA A 123 2.91 -4.78 -24.75
C ALA A 123 4.25 -5.51 -25.00
N GLY A 124 4.40 -6.75 -24.53
CA GLY A 124 5.63 -7.55 -24.66
C GLY A 124 6.75 -7.14 -23.70
N GLU A 125 6.46 -6.36 -22.66
CA GLU A 125 7.45 -5.91 -21.66
C GLU A 125 7.62 -6.92 -20.52
N LEU A 126 6.58 -7.71 -20.23
CA LEU A 126 6.59 -8.78 -19.23
C LEU A 126 6.20 -10.13 -19.82
N VAL A 127 6.63 -11.20 -19.15
CA VAL A 127 6.24 -12.59 -19.43
C VAL A 127 5.91 -13.32 -18.13
N PHE A 128 4.71 -13.89 -18.03
CA PHE A 128 4.26 -14.72 -16.91
C PHE A 128 3.07 -15.59 -17.34
N ASP A 129 2.88 -16.71 -16.65
CA ASP A 129 1.77 -17.65 -16.90
C ASP A 129 0.49 -17.26 -16.13
N ASP A 130 0.65 -16.74 -14.92
CA ASP A 130 -0.44 -16.39 -14.01
C ASP A 130 -0.25 -14.96 -13.46
N ALA A 131 -1.20 -14.07 -13.79
CA ALA A 131 -1.14 -12.67 -13.41
C ALA A 131 -1.26 -12.46 -11.89
N GLU A 132 -2.05 -13.28 -11.20
CA GLU A 132 -2.22 -13.18 -9.75
C GLU A 132 -0.92 -13.53 -9.05
N LEU A 133 -0.27 -14.63 -9.44
CA LEU A 133 1.02 -15.04 -8.84
C LEU A 133 2.13 -14.01 -9.12
N ALA A 134 2.22 -13.48 -10.34
CA ALA A 134 3.18 -12.43 -10.67
C ALA A 134 2.93 -11.14 -9.85
N ALA A 135 1.66 -10.78 -9.65
CA ALA A 135 1.29 -9.63 -8.82
C ALA A 135 1.62 -9.86 -7.33
N GLN A 136 1.35 -11.04 -6.80
CA GLN A 136 1.69 -11.42 -5.43
C GLN A 136 3.21 -11.43 -5.21
N ASP A 137 3.98 -11.92 -6.18
CA ASP A 137 5.43 -11.88 -6.14
C ASP A 137 5.93 -10.43 -6.06
N LEU A 138 5.49 -9.55 -6.97
CA LEU A 138 5.84 -8.13 -6.91
C LEU A 138 5.54 -7.55 -5.52
N TRP A 139 4.32 -7.77 -5.05
CA TRP A 139 3.81 -7.13 -3.84
C TRP A 139 4.51 -7.64 -2.56
N GLY A 140 4.76 -8.95 -2.49
CA GLY A 140 5.48 -9.58 -1.38
C GLY A 140 6.96 -9.19 -1.37
N LEU A 141 7.59 -9.09 -2.55
CA LEU A 141 9.02 -8.79 -2.69
C LEU A 141 9.39 -7.37 -2.26
N ILE A 142 8.51 -6.39 -2.45
CA ILE A 142 8.85 -4.98 -2.19
C ILE A 142 8.86 -4.60 -0.70
N LEU A 143 7.90 -5.05 0.12
CA LEU A 143 7.70 -4.47 1.46
C LEU A 143 7.30 -5.45 2.58
N SER A 144 7.15 -6.76 2.31
CA SER A 144 6.62 -7.71 3.31
C SER A 144 7.35 -7.67 4.66
N ALA A 145 8.68 -7.76 4.65
CA ALA A 145 9.49 -7.78 5.87
C ALA A 145 9.48 -6.44 6.65
N PRO A 146 9.77 -5.26 6.04
CA PRO A 146 9.68 -3.97 6.74
C PRO A 146 8.30 -3.70 7.34
N ARG A 147 7.23 -3.99 6.60
CA ARG A 147 5.86 -3.77 7.09
C ARG A 147 5.53 -4.70 8.25
N THR A 148 5.94 -5.96 8.18
CA THR A 148 5.75 -6.93 9.27
C THR A 148 6.51 -6.51 10.53
N GLN A 149 7.77 -6.07 10.39
CA GLN A 149 8.53 -5.51 11.50
C GLN A 149 7.80 -4.33 12.12
N ALA A 150 7.36 -3.36 11.31
CA ALA A 150 6.65 -2.20 11.81
C ALA A 150 5.36 -2.58 12.55
N LEU A 151 4.59 -3.58 12.07
CA LEU A 151 3.40 -4.08 12.76
C LEU A 151 3.71 -4.67 14.14
N TYR A 152 4.81 -5.39 14.30
CA TYR A 152 5.15 -6.06 15.57
C TYR A 152 6.04 -5.23 16.52
N MET A 153 6.76 -4.24 16.00
CA MET A 153 7.70 -3.40 16.76
C MET A 153 7.36 -1.91 16.55
N PRO A 154 6.25 -1.41 17.13
CA PRO A 154 5.79 -0.03 16.93
C PRO A 154 6.77 1.04 17.45
N ASP A 155 7.65 0.67 18.37
CA ASP A 155 8.70 1.51 18.96
C ASP A 155 10.02 1.50 18.16
N SER A 156 10.11 0.66 17.14
CA SER A 156 11.30 0.52 16.29
C SER A 156 10.93 0.36 14.81
N PRO A 157 10.30 1.39 14.20
CA PRO A 157 9.97 1.36 12.78
C PRO A 157 11.25 1.32 11.93
N PRO A 158 11.23 0.61 10.78
CA PRO A 158 12.37 0.59 9.88
C PRO A 158 12.67 1.99 9.34
N SER A 159 13.96 2.32 9.19
CA SER A 159 14.38 3.58 8.58
C SER A 159 13.97 3.64 7.10
N ARG A 160 13.89 4.85 6.54
CA ARG A 160 13.64 5.06 5.10
C ARG A 160 14.68 4.35 4.23
N SER A 161 15.95 4.35 4.62
CA SER A 161 17.02 3.60 3.96
C SER A 161 16.84 2.07 4.08
N GLY A 162 16.33 1.61 5.22
CA GLY A 162 15.93 0.22 5.41
C GLY A 162 14.82 -0.18 4.46
N ILE A 163 13.76 0.62 4.35
CA ILE A 163 12.65 0.41 3.40
C ILE A 163 13.18 0.41 1.96
N ALA A 164 13.96 1.42 1.56
CA ALA A 164 14.55 1.52 0.22
C ALA A 164 15.32 0.27 -0.19
N ARG A 165 16.08 -0.33 0.75
CA ARG A 165 16.82 -1.58 0.50
C ARG A 165 15.88 -2.71 0.06
N TYR A 166 14.72 -2.86 0.70
CA TYR A 166 13.75 -3.91 0.35
C TYR A 166 13.02 -3.60 -0.94
N LEU A 167 12.53 -2.36 -1.13
CA LEU A 167 11.87 -1.95 -2.37
C LEU A 167 12.77 -2.22 -3.59
N ASN A 168 14.02 -1.74 -3.52
CA ASN A 168 14.99 -1.88 -4.60
C ASN A 168 15.36 -3.34 -4.87
N ASN A 169 15.54 -4.15 -3.82
CA ASN A 169 15.80 -5.58 -3.99
C ASN A 169 14.61 -6.31 -4.61
N GLY A 170 13.40 -6.02 -4.15
CA GLY A 170 12.18 -6.65 -4.66
C GLY A 170 11.96 -6.35 -6.13
N LEU A 171 12.11 -5.08 -6.54
CA LEU A 171 12.03 -4.68 -7.95
C LEU A 171 13.11 -5.35 -8.81
N ARG A 172 14.36 -5.47 -8.32
CA ARG A 172 15.42 -6.19 -9.04
C ARG A 172 15.07 -7.66 -9.28
N ILE A 173 14.53 -8.35 -8.26
CA ILE A 173 14.14 -9.75 -8.38
C ILE A 173 12.98 -9.89 -9.35
N PHE A 174 11.96 -9.05 -9.21
CA PHE A 174 10.80 -9.04 -10.10
C PHE A 174 11.20 -8.83 -11.56
N LEU A 175 12.01 -7.81 -11.86
CA LEU A 175 12.47 -7.55 -13.22
C LEU A 175 13.32 -8.70 -13.79
N LYS A 176 14.18 -9.32 -12.99
CA LYS A 176 14.95 -10.50 -13.42
C LYS A 176 14.08 -11.69 -13.76
N ALA A 177 12.97 -11.87 -13.03
CA ALA A 177 12.08 -13.00 -13.20
C ALA A 177 11.09 -12.80 -14.37
N TYR A 178 10.55 -11.58 -14.51
CA TYR A 178 9.37 -11.34 -15.33
C TYR A 178 9.60 -10.39 -16.52
N SER A 179 10.67 -9.59 -16.56
CA SER A 179 10.95 -8.71 -17.72
C SER A 179 11.40 -9.53 -18.93
N THR A 180 10.95 -9.12 -20.12
CA THR A 180 11.47 -9.65 -21.40
C THR A 180 12.82 -9.04 -21.79
N GLN A 181 13.23 -7.95 -21.13
CA GLN A 181 14.51 -7.24 -21.34
C GLN A 181 15.18 -6.90 -20.00
N PRO A 182 15.52 -7.91 -19.17
CA PRO A 182 15.94 -7.69 -17.79
C PRO A 182 17.17 -6.80 -17.64
N GLU A 183 18.17 -6.90 -18.53
CA GLU A 183 19.38 -6.08 -18.47
C GLU A 183 19.07 -4.58 -18.64
N ALA A 184 18.24 -4.24 -19.64
CA ALA A 184 17.88 -2.86 -19.93
C ALA A 184 16.99 -2.26 -18.83
N ASP A 185 16.05 -3.04 -18.32
CA ASP A 185 15.14 -2.57 -17.26
C ASP A 185 15.83 -2.45 -15.90
N LEU A 186 16.77 -3.33 -15.58
CA LEU A 186 17.61 -3.19 -14.40
C LEU A 186 18.48 -1.93 -14.48
N ALA A 187 19.07 -1.62 -15.65
CA ALA A 187 19.85 -0.40 -15.84
C ALA A 187 18.99 0.87 -15.60
N LYS A 188 17.75 0.89 -16.09
CA LYS A 188 16.80 1.98 -15.80
C LYS A 188 16.50 2.08 -14.30
N LEU A 189 16.29 0.95 -13.63
CA LEU A 189 16.04 0.92 -12.18
C LEU A 189 17.22 1.50 -11.39
N GLU A 190 18.45 1.14 -11.71
CA GLU A 190 19.64 1.69 -11.02
C GLU A 190 19.78 3.21 -11.23
N ALA A 191 19.42 3.71 -12.42
CA ALA A 191 19.41 5.15 -12.68
C ALA A 191 18.38 5.88 -11.80
N LEU A 192 17.18 5.31 -11.62
CA LEU A 192 16.15 5.85 -10.74
C LEU A 192 16.56 5.82 -9.26
N ILE A 193 17.13 4.71 -8.80
CA ILE A 193 17.62 4.57 -7.42
C ILE A 193 18.68 5.63 -7.11
N THR A 194 19.60 5.84 -8.06
CA THR A 194 20.66 6.85 -7.92
C THR A 194 20.08 8.26 -7.87
N ALA A 195 19.18 8.59 -8.80
CA ALA A 195 18.52 9.90 -8.85
C ALA A 195 17.72 10.19 -7.56
N HIS A 196 16.97 9.20 -7.06
CA HIS A 196 16.22 9.35 -5.82
C HIS A 196 17.13 9.57 -4.61
N SER A 197 18.26 8.84 -4.55
CA SER A 197 19.24 8.99 -3.47
C SER A 197 19.83 10.40 -3.43
N LEU A 198 20.10 11.01 -4.58
CA LEU A 198 20.62 12.38 -4.67
C LEU A 198 19.61 13.43 -4.20
N GLN A 199 18.33 13.27 -4.55
CA GLN A 199 17.26 14.17 -4.10
C GLN A 199 17.00 14.11 -2.60
N GLN A 200 17.28 12.99 -1.94
CA GLN A 200 17.14 12.86 -0.50
C GLN A 200 18.27 13.56 0.27
N VAL A 201 19.48 13.66 -0.30
CA VAL A 201 20.61 14.36 0.33
C VAL A 201 20.39 15.88 0.32
N GLU A 202 19.73 16.44 -0.70
CA GLU A 202 19.47 17.89 -0.79
C GLU A 202 18.34 18.40 0.14
N HIS A 203 17.56 17.51 0.77
CA HIS A 203 16.46 17.88 1.65
C HIS A 203 16.77 17.73 3.16
N ASP A 204 17.93 17.18 3.51
CA ASP A 204 18.40 17.01 4.90
C ASP A 204 19.41 18.10 5.34
N ASP A 205 19.72 19.07 4.48
CA ASP A 205 20.54 20.28 4.75
C ASP A 205 19.67 21.55 4.92
#